data_AF-A0A7S0ENI1-F1
#
_entry.id   AF-A0A7S0ENI1-F1
#
_cell.length_a   1.000
_cell.length_b   1.000
_cell.length_c   1.000
_cell.angle_alpha   90.00
_cell.angle_beta   90.00
_cell.angle_gamma   90.00
#
_symmetry.space_group_name_H-M   'P 1'
#
loop_
_entity.id
_entity.type
_entity.pdbx_description
1 polymer ?
#
loop_
_entity_poly.entity_id
_entity_poly.type
_entity_poly.pdbx_seq_one_letter_code
_entity_poly.pdbx_strand_id
1 'polypeptide(L)'
;RQLWSSLVSAMLVFVPVFFLVSLLIWQPTQRFFVFFVFLPLLGLTLIELACWGLRAWVNRVAVSGIYIRSRRVYGVYDFVGLYLHFLTGPALAVLRVVLTYADFAINFSRLDVPVLEGSLANFDPGHAAFMAMLYLDFFYNAPVTSVMAYNLSNALYRRRQLKEIAQADRSTEGIAARERKKIAIVQRNRWQFLFTVTNNPSLLSSRILPPPPLYAWDKEGGFQDD
;
A
#
# COMPACT_ATOMS: atom_id res chain seq x y z
N ARG A 1 23.75 8.45 -42.83
CA ARG A 1 22.99 8.13 -41.59
C ARG A 1 23.61 8.80 -40.35
N GLN A 2 24.93 8.73 -40.13
CA GLN A 2 25.61 9.40 -38.99
C GLN A 2 25.41 10.93 -38.93
N LEU A 3 25.39 11.63 -40.07
CA LEU A 3 25.16 13.09 -40.11
C LEU A 3 23.75 13.50 -39.66
N TRP A 4 22.75 12.66 -39.91
CA TRP A 4 21.37 12.93 -39.48
C TRP A 4 21.19 12.67 -37.99
N SER A 5 21.83 11.63 -37.44
CA SER A 5 21.82 11.38 -36.00
C SER A 5 22.57 12.46 -35.21
N SER A 6 23.67 13.00 -35.75
CA SER A 6 24.41 14.08 -35.10
C SER A 6 23.64 15.41 -35.12
N LEU A 7 22.92 15.71 -36.22
CA LEU A 7 22.06 16.89 -36.31
C LEU A 7 20.87 16.82 -35.35
N VAL A 8 20.21 15.65 -35.27
CA VAL A 8 19.08 15.46 -34.35
C VAL A 8 19.55 15.53 -32.89
N SER A 9 20.70 14.92 -32.56
CA SER A 9 21.31 15.02 -31.23
C SER A 9 21.73 16.46 -30.91
N ALA A 10 22.30 17.19 -31.87
CA ALA A 10 22.69 18.57 -31.68
C ALA A 10 21.45 19.46 -31.47
N MET A 11 20.37 19.27 -32.24
CA MET A 11 19.13 20.03 -32.04
C MET A 11 18.45 19.70 -30.70
N LEU A 12 18.43 18.43 -30.29
CA LEU A 12 17.88 18.04 -28.99
C LEU A 12 18.61 18.64 -27.79
N VAL A 13 19.90 18.99 -27.93
CA VAL A 13 20.69 19.61 -26.85
C VAL A 13 20.70 21.13 -26.99
N PHE A 14 20.92 21.66 -28.19
CA PHE A 14 21.04 23.10 -28.41
C PHE A 14 19.70 23.83 -28.26
N VAL A 15 18.58 23.27 -28.70
CA VAL A 15 17.27 23.93 -28.62
C VAL A 15 16.84 24.17 -27.16
N PRO A 16 16.87 23.17 -26.25
CA PRO A 16 16.49 23.42 -24.86
C PRO A 16 17.52 24.28 -24.12
N VAL A 17 18.82 24.14 -24.38
CA VAL A 17 19.85 25.00 -23.76
C VAL A 17 19.70 26.44 -24.22
N PHE A 18 19.49 26.68 -25.51
CA PHE A 18 19.22 28.02 -26.04
C PHE A 18 17.93 28.61 -25.49
N PHE A 19 16.87 27.80 -25.35
CA PHE A 19 15.61 28.24 -24.77
C PHE A 19 15.75 28.58 -23.28
N LEU A 20 16.51 27.79 -22.52
CA LEU A 20 16.77 28.01 -21.09
C LEU A 20 17.65 29.23 -20.86
N VAL A 21 18.70 29.42 -21.67
CA VAL A 21 19.54 30.62 -21.66
C VAL A 21 18.74 31.85 -22.07
N SER A 22 17.87 31.74 -23.09
CA SER A 22 17.00 32.83 -23.50
C SER A 22 15.99 33.20 -22.42
N LEU A 23 15.43 32.22 -21.70
CA LEU A 23 14.57 32.44 -20.54
C LEU A 23 15.29 33.07 -19.35
N LEU A 24 16.59 32.78 -19.19
CA LEU A 24 17.41 33.32 -18.09
C LEU A 24 17.86 34.76 -18.38
N ILE A 25 18.19 35.06 -19.63
CA ILE A 25 18.58 36.40 -20.10
C ILE A 25 17.36 37.31 -20.22
N TRP A 26 16.25 36.79 -20.74
CA TRP A 26 15.01 37.52 -20.88
C TRP A 26 14.15 37.27 -19.65
N GLN A 27 14.39 38.02 -18.56
CA GLN A 27 13.59 37.89 -17.34
C GLN A 27 12.10 37.91 -17.72
N PRO A 28 11.40 36.76 -17.63
CA PRO A 28 10.05 36.66 -18.11
C PRO A 28 9.21 37.54 -17.19
N THR A 29 8.79 38.69 -17.72
CA THR A 29 7.86 39.57 -17.04
C THR A 29 6.61 38.75 -16.74
N GLN A 30 5.93 38.96 -15.61
CA GLN A 30 4.71 38.20 -15.26
C GLN A 30 3.69 38.10 -16.43
N ARG A 31 3.67 39.13 -17.29
CA ARG A 31 2.86 39.18 -18.52
C ARG A 31 3.23 38.08 -19.53
N PHE A 32 4.50 37.73 -19.67
CA PHE A 32 4.95 36.64 -20.55
C PHE A 32 4.31 35.31 -20.15
N PHE A 33 4.36 34.94 -18.87
CA PHE A 33 3.72 33.71 -18.40
C PHE A 33 2.20 33.73 -18.58
N VAL A 34 1.55 34.87 -18.32
CA VAL A 34 0.10 34.99 -18.51
C VAL A 34 -0.28 34.75 -19.97
N PHE A 35 0.37 35.43 -20.91
CA PHE A 35 -0.01 35.35 -22.33
C PHE A 35 0.45 34.07 -23.03
N PHE A 36 1.65 33.57 -22.73
CA PHE A 36 2.24 32.44 -23.45
C PHE A 36 2.05 31.09 -22.76
N VAL A 37 1.70 31.06 -21.47
CA VAL A 37 1.55 29.82 -20.71
C VAL A 37 0.13 29.67 -20.20
N PHE A 38 -0.35 30.58 -19.34
CA PHE A 38 -1.65 30.41 -18.68
C PHE A 38 -2.84 30.57 -19.63
N LEU A 39 -2.81 31.55 -20.53
CA LEU A 39 -3.89 31.79 -21.49
C LEU A 39 -4.08 30.64 -22.49
N PRO A 40 -3.04 30.09 -23.14
CA PRO A 40 -3.22 28.92 -24.00
C PRO A 40 -3.61 27.66 -23.22
N LEU A 41 -3.08 27.45 -22.01
CA LEU A 41 -3.53 26.35 -21.13
C LEU A 41 -5.02 26.46 -20.79
N LEU A 42 -5.48 27.66 -20.42
CA LEU A 42 -6.90 27.93 -20.16
C LEU A 42 -7.75 27.74 -21.42
N GLY A 43 -7.27 28.20 -22.57
CA GLY A 43 -7.96 28.00 -23.85
C GLY A 43 -8.12 26.51 -24.17
N LEU A 44 -7.08 25.72 -23.95
CA LEU A 44 -7.10 24.28 -24.14
C LEU A 44 -8.06 23.56 -23.18
N THR A 45 -8.11 23.95 -21.91
CA THR A 45 -9.05 23.36 -20.95
C THR A 45 -10.50 23.72 -21.27
N LEU A 46 -10.77 24.94 -21.74
CA LEU A 46 -12.10 25.35 -22.19
C LEU A 46 -12.54 24.60 -23.46
N ILE A 47 -11.63 24.40 -24.42
CA ILE A 47 -11.90 23.61 -25.63
C ILE A 47 -12.21 22.16 -25.25
N GLU A 48 -11.45 21.57 -24.32
CA GLU A 48 -11.69 20.19 -23.87
C GLU A 48 -13.03 20.06 -23.11
N LEU A 49 -13.38 21.06 -22.29
CA LEU A 49 -14.68 21.12 -21.60
C LEU A 49 -15.84 21.23 -22.60
N ALA A 50 -15.68 22.08 -23.63
CA ALA A 50 -16.66 22.20 -24.71
C ALA A 50 -16.80 20.89 -25.51
N CYS A 51 -15.68 20.23 -25.81
CA CYS A 51 -15.68 18.91 -26.44
C CYS A 51 -16.38 17.89 -25.54
N TRP A 52 -16.07 17.83 -24.25
CA TRP A 52 -16.76 16.95 -23.30
C TRP A 52 -18.27 17.18 -23.29
N GLY A 53 -18.72 18.44 -23.26
CA GLY A 53 -20.13 18.80 -23.35
C GLY A 53 -20.79 18.34 -24.65
N LEU A 54 -20.11 18.54 -25.80
CA LEU A 54 -20.56 18.05 -27.10
C LEU A 54 -20.68 16.53 -27.11
N ARG A 55 -19.70 15.81 -26.57
CA ARG A 55 -19.70 14.34 -26.47
C ARG A 55 -20.85 13.84 -25.60
N ALA A 56 -21.08 14.47 -24.44
CA ALA A 56 -22.20 14.16 -23.57
C ALA A 56 -23.56 14.37 -24.26
N TRP A 57 -23.69 15.47 -25.02
CA TRP A 57 -24.88 15.76 -25.80
C TRP A 57 -25.10 14.75 -26.93
N VAL A 58 -24.07 14.44 -27.72
CA VAL A 58 -24.16 13.45 -28.79
C VAL A 58 -24.46 12.07 -28.23
N ASN A 59 -23.83 11.66 -27.13
CA ASN A 59 -24.12 10.37 -26.48
C ASN A 59 -25.59 10.29 -26.03
N ARG A 60 -26.17 11.38 -25.54
CA ARG A 60 -27.59 11.42 -25.17
C ARG A 60 -28.54 11.21 -26.35
N VAL A 61 -28.15 11.66 -27.55
CA VAL A 61 -28.99 11.59 -28.77
C VAL A 61 -28.74 10.31 -29.57
N ALA A 62 -27.48 9.90 -29.70
CA ALA A 62 -27.03 8.83 -30.57
C ALA A 62 -26.92 7.47 -29.89
N VAL A 63 -26.90 7.42 -28.55
CA VAL A 63 -26.72 6.19 -27.77
C VAL A 63 -27.92 5.97 -26.83
N SER A 64 -28.38 4.73 -26.73
CA SER A 64 -29.40 4.29 -25.76
C SER A 64 -28.80 3.20 -24.88
N GLY A 65 -28.15 3.61 -23.79
CA GLY A 65 -27.43 2.70 -22.89
C GLY A 65 -26.13 2.21 -23.50
N ILE A 66 -26.01 0.89 -23.71
CA ILE A 66 -24.81 0.26 -24.31
C ILE A 66 -24.90 0.23 -25.85
N TYR A 67 -26.10 0.43 -26.42
CA TYR A 67 -26.35 0.29 -27.85
C TYR A 67 -26.37 1.63 -28.58
N ILE A 68 -25.78 1.65 -29.79
CA ILE A 68 -25.81 2.81 -30.69
C ILE A 68 -27.17 2.84 -31.40
N ARG A 69 -27.94 3.90 -31.17
CA ARG A 69 -29.28 4.08 -31.75
C ARG A 69 -29.21 4.49 -33.22
N SER A 70 -28.28 5.37 -33.58
CA SER A 70 -28.10 5.85 -34.96
C SER A 70 -26.65 5.76 -35.41
N ARG A 71 -26.36 4.74 -36.23
CA ARG A 71 -25.02 4.47 -36.77
C ARG A 71 -24.47 5.61 -37.62
N ARG A 72 -25.33 6.29 -38.40
CA ARG A 72 -24.90 7.39 -39.28
C ARG A 72 -24.47 8.63 -38.49
N VAL A 73 -25.25 9.01 -37.48
CA VAL A 73 -24.94 10.18 -36.63
C VAL A 73 -23.69 9.91 -35.81
N TYR A 74 -23.57 8.71 -35.24
CA TYR A 74 -22.36 8.31 -34.51
C TYR A 74 -21.13 8.28 -35.41
N GLY A 75 -21.25 7.79 -36.65
CA GLY A 75 -20.13 7.76 -37.60
C GLY A 75 -19.62 9.15 -38.01
N VAL A 76 -20.52 10.13 -38.21
CA VAL A 76 -20.12 11.52 -38.48
C VAL A 76 -19.43 12.13 -37.26
N TYR A 77 -19.98 11.90 -36.07
CA TYR A 77 -19.39 12.37 -34.83
C TYR A 77 -18.00 11.77 -34.56
N ASP A 78 -17.82 10.46 -34.79
CA ASP A 78 -16.53 9.78 -34.62
C ASP A 78 -15.48 10.31 -35.63
N PHE A 79 -15.89 10.52 -36.88
CA PHE A 79 -15.03 11.11 -37.90
C PHE A 79 -14.58 12.54 -37.55
N VAL A 80 -15.50 13.41 -37.11
CA VAL A 80 -15.16 14.78 -36.67
C VAL A 80 -14.32 14.74 -35.37
N GLY A 81 -14.68 13.84 -34.46
CA GLY A 81 -13.98 13.61 -33.20
C GLY A 81 -12.53 13.21 -33.40
N LEU A 82 -12.22 12.39 -34.41
CA LEU A 82 -10.86 12.01 -34.78
C LEU A 82 -9.96 13.23 -35.02
N TYR A 83 -10.42 14.19 -35.83
CA TYR A 83 -9.64 15.40 -36.13
C TYR A 83 -9.53 16.35 -34.94
N LEU A 84 -10.60 16.47 -34.14
CA LEU A 84 -10.55 17.25 -32.91
C LEU A 84 -9.57 16.65 -31.90
N HIS A 85 -9.57 15.33 -31.73
CA HIS A 85 -8.64 14.62 -30.85
C HIS A 85 -7.19 14.66 -31.35
N PHE A 86 -6.97 14.70 -32.66
CA PHE A 86 -5.64 14.92 -33.21
C PHE A 86 -5.08 16.30 -32.83
N LEU A 87 -5.92 17.32 -32.71
CA LEU A 87 -5.54 18.66 -32.29
C LEU A 87 -5.41 18.79 -30.76
N THR A 88 -6.35 18.24 -29.98
CA THR A 88 -6.32 18.36 -28.51
C THR A 88 -5.39 17.35 -27.83
N GLY A 89 -5.11 16.22 -28.48
CA GLY A 89 -4.25 15.15 -27.95
C GLY A 89 -2.84 15.62 -27.56
N PRO A 90 -2.09 16.30 -28.45
CA PRO A 90 -0.77 16.83 -28.11
C PRO A 90 -0.81 17.84 -26.96
N ALA A 91 -1.84 18.69 -26.92
CA ALA A 91 -2.02 19.66 -25.84
C ALA A 91 -2.26 18.98 -24.48
N LEU A 92 -3.09 17.94 -24.43
CA LEU A 92 -3.30 17.15 -23.22
C LEU A 92 -2.05 16.35 -22.83
N ALA A 93 -1.25 15.90 -23.79
CA ALA A 93 0.03 15.23 -23.52
C ALA A 93 1.01 16.19 -22.83
N VAL A 94 1.12 17.43 -23.32
CA VAL A 94 1.92 18.48 -22.67
C VAL A 94 1.41 18.77 -21.26
N LEU A 95 0.09 18.95 -21.09
CA LEU A 95 -0.52 19.17 -19.79
C LEU A 95 -0.19 18.00 -18.82
N ARG A 96 -0.27 16.76 -19.29
CA ARG A 96 0.08 15.57 -18.50
C ARG A 96 1.53 15.61 -18.03
N VAL A 97 2.47 16.00 -18.90
CA VAL A 97 3.89 16.13 -18.52
C VAL A 97 4.07 17.21 -17.45
N VAL A 98 3.39 18.35 -17.57
CA VAL A 98 3.46 19.43 -16.58
C VAL A 98 2.91 18.97 -15.23
N LEU A 99 1.75 18.33 -15.21
CA LEU A 99 1.11 17.84 -13.98
C LEU A 99 1.94 16.75 -13.30
N THR A 100 2.46 15.78 -14.07
CA THR A 100 3.33 14.72 -13.52
C THR A 100 4.63 15.28 -12.95
N TYR A 101 5.22 16.29 -13.59
CA TYR A 101 6.42 16.95 -13.05
C TYR A 101 6.10 17.73 -11.77
N ALA A 102 4.96 18.43 -11.72
CA ALA A 102 4.53 19.13 -10.52
C ALA A 102 4.28 18.16 -9.35
N ASP A 103 3.60 17.05 -9.60
CA ASP A 103 3.34 16.02 -8.60
C ASP A 103 4.64 15.36 -8.11
N PHE A 104 5.56 15.09 -9.04
CA PHE A 104 6.91 14.63 -8.70
C PHE A 104 7.65 15.64 -7.82
N ALA A 105 7.62 16.93 -8.15
CA ALA A 105 8.30 17.96 -7.36
C ALA A 105 7.73 18.10 -5.93
N ILE A 106 6.41 17.92 -5.77
CA ILE A 106 5.74 17.96 -4.46
C ILE A 106 6.11 16.72 -3.62
N ASN A 107 6.12 15.54 -4.25
CA ASN A 107 6.36 14.27 -3.55
C ASN A 107 7.84 13.83 -3.55
N PHE A 108 8.75 14.62 -4.12
CA PHE A 108 10.17 14.24 -4.26
C PHE A 108 10.84 13.87 -2.93
N SER A 109 10.45 14.53 -1.84
CA SER A 109 11.01 14.30 -0.50
C SER A 109 10.30 13.20 0.28
N ARG A 110 9.19 12.68 -0.23
CA ARG A 110 8.36 11.68 0.45
C ARG A 110 8.81 10.28 0.03
N LEU A 111 9.14 9.46 1.03
CA LEU A 111 9.55 8.06 0.82
C LEU A 111 8.39 7.07 1.00
N ASP A 112 7.30 7.52 1.62
CA ASP A 112 6.12 6.71 1.89
C ASP A 112 5.28 6.43 0.64
N VAL A 113 5.36 7.30 -0.36
CA VAL A 113 4.65 7.19 -1.64
C VAL A 113 5.65 6.85 -2.75
N PRO A 114 5.48 5.75 -3.49
CA PRO A 114 6.34 5.45 -4.62
C PRO A 114 6.05 6.38 -5.79
N VAL A 115 7.09 6.81 -6.51
CA VAL A 115 6.94 7.58 -7.75
C VAL A 115 6.39 6.71 -8.89
N LEU A 116 6.69 5.40 -8.84
CA LEU A 116 6.24 4.42 -9.83
C LEU A 116 5.04 3.63 -9.29
N GLU A 117 3.98 3.52 -10.09
CA GLU A 117 2.77 2.80 -9.68
C GLU A 117 2.89 1.26 -9.86
N GLY A 118 2.13 0.52 -9.05
CA GLY A 118 1.89 -0.91 -9.21
C GLY A 118 3.13 -1.78 -9.02
N SER A 119 3.36 -2.72 -9.94
CA SER A 119 4.49 -3.66 -9.87
C SER A 119 5.86 -2.99 -9.95
N LEU A 120 5.92 -1.73 -10.42
CA LEU A 120 7.15 -0.97 -10.57
C LEU A 120 7.52 -0.16 -9.31
N ALA A 121 6.67 -0.13 -8.29
CA ALA A 121 6.94 0.59 -7.04
C ALA A 121 8.25 0.15 -6.36
N ASN A 122 8.63 -1.12 -6.51
CA ASN A 122 9.89 -1.66 -5.95
C ASN A 122 11.15 -1.19 -6.69
N PHE A 123 11.02 -0.61 -7.88
CA PHE A 123 12.15 -0.04 -8.62
C PHE A 123 12.50 1.38 -8.17
N ASP A 124 11.64 2.01 -7.38
CA ASP A 124 11.96 3.27 -6.70
C ASP A 124 12.84 2.97 -5.47
N PRO A 125 14.13 3.34 -5.48
CA PRO A 125 15.06 3.01 -4.40
C PRO A 125 14.69 3.70 -3.08
N GLY A 126 14.08 4.90 -3.14
CA GLY A 126 13.67 5.63 -1.95
C GLY A 126 12.54 4.90 -1.23
N HIS A 127 11.50 4.54 -1.98
CA HIS A 127 10.37 3.79 -1.45
C HIS A 127 10.75 2.38 -0.99
N ALA A 128 11.58 1.67 -1.77
CA ALA A 128 12.04 0.33 -1.42
C ALA A 128 12.84 0.30 -0.11
N ALA A 129 13.72 1.28 0.11
CA ALA A 129 14.48 1.40 1.36
C ALA A 129 13.55 1.71 2.56
N PHE A 130 12.57 2.59 2.38
CA PHE A 130 11.57 2.90 3.40
C PHE A 130 10.74 1.67 3.79
N MET A 131 10.25 0.92 2.81
CA MET A 131 9.53 -0.34 3.05
C MET A 131 10.40 -1.37 3.77
N ALA A 132 11.67 -1.56 3.34
CA ALA A 132 12.59 -2.48 3.99
C ALA A 132 12.84 -2.11 5.46
N MET A 133 13.03 -0.82 5.76
CA MET A 133 13.12 -0.32 7.13
C MET A 133 11.86 -0.65 7.94
N LEU A 134 10.68 -0.39 7.39
CA LEU A 134 9.40 -0.64 8.06
C LEU A 134 9.21 -2.14 8.35
N TYR A 135 9.55 -3.01 7.39
CA TYR A 135 9.51 -4.45 7.61
C TYR A 135 10.46 -4.89 8.72
N LEU A 136 11.71 -4.41 8.71
CA LEU A 136 12.66 -4.73 9.77
C LEU A 136 12.15 -4.26 11.14
N ASP A 137 11.64 -3.04 11.23
CA ASP A 137 11.07 -2.53 12.48
C ASP A 137 9.88 -3.38 12.95
N PHE A 138 8.98 -3.76 12.05
CA PHE A 138 7.87 -4.64 12.39
C PHE A 138 8.35 -6.03 12.86
N PHE A 139 9.33 -6.63 12.20
CA PHE A 139 9.84 -7.96 12.58
C PHE A 139 10.48 -7.97 13.97
N TYR A 140 11.22 -6.93 14.33
CA TYR A 140 11.94 -6.89 15.61
C TYR A 140 11.13 -6.23 16.75
N ASN A 141 10.27 -5.26 16.42
CA ASN A 141 9.53 -4.44 17.39
C ASN A 141 8.01 -4.62 17.29
N ALA A 142 7.53 -5.75 16.76
CA ALA A 142 6.10 -6.05 16.73
C ALA A 142 5.47 -5.89 18.15
N PRO A 143 4.47 -5.00 18.33
CA PRO A 143 3.94 -4.69 19.65
C PRO A 143 3.25 -5.89 20.32
N VAL A 144 2.69 -6.81 19.52
CA VAL A 144 2.03 -8.02 20.03
C VAL A 144 3.06 -8.99 20.62
N THR A 145 4.19 -9.21 19.95
CA THR A 145 5.21 -10.15 20.42
C THR A 145 5.95 -9.59 21.63
N SER A 146 6.22 -8.29 21.66
CA SER A 146 6.87 -7.62 22.80
C SER A 146 6.00 -7.68 24.06
N VAL A 147 4.69 -7.39 23.95
CA VAL A 147 3.75 -7.50 25.07
C VAL A 147 3.56 -8.96 25.50
N MET A 148 3.49 -9.90 24.56
CA MET A 148 3.41 -11.33 24.88
C MET A 148 4.66 -11.80 25.64
N ALA A 149 5.86 -11.44 25.17
CA ALA A 149 7.12 -11.81 25.82
C ALA A 149 7.24 -11.19 27.21
N TYR A 150 6.82 -9.93 27.38
CA TYR A 150 6.78 -9.25 28.68
C TYR A 150 5.81 -9.94 29.66
N ASN A 151 4.60 -10.28 29.22
CA ASN A 151 3.63 -10.97 30.06
C ASN A 151 4.08 -12.40 30.41
N LEU A 152 4.70 -13.10 29.47
CA LEU A 152 5.23 -14.43 29.68
C LEU A 152 6.40 -14.43 30.66
N SER A 153 7.36 -13.51 30.49
CA SER A 153 8.50 -13.38 31.40
C SER A 153 8.04 -13.04 32.82
N ASN A 154 7.11 -12.10 32.97
CA ASN A 154 6.50 -11.77 34.26
C ASN A 154 5.77 -12.96 34.89
N ALA A 155 5.03 -13.74 34.10
CA ALA A 155 4.36 -14.94 34.59
C ALA A 155 5.37 -16.02 35.05
N LEU A 156 6.48 -16.18 34.32
CA LEU A 156 7.56 -17.11 34.67
C LEU A 156 8.29 -16.68 35.96
N TYR A 157 8.62 -15.40 36.11
CA TYR A 157 9.23 -14.88 37.34
C TYR A 157 8.31 -15.06 38.56
N ARG A 158 7.03 -14.72 38.43
CA ARG A 158 6.04 -14.97 39.49
C ARG A 158 5.93 -16.47 39.81
N ARG A 159 5.91 -17.33 38.79
CA ARG A 159 5.85 -18.79 38.98
C ARG A 159 7.10 -19.32 39.69
N ARG A 160 8.28 -18.78 39.41
CA ARG A 160 9.53 -19.14 40.10
C ARG A 160 9.48 -18.75 41.58
N GLN A 161 9.14 -17.50 41.88
CA GLN A 161 8.99 -17.03 43.27
C GLN A 161 7.97 -17.87 44.05
N LEU A 162 6.80 -18.13 43.46
CA LEU A 162 5.77 -18.98 44.07
C LEU A 162 6.23 -20.44 44.24
N LYS A 163 7.08 -20.96 43.34
CA LYS A 163 7.65 -22.31 43.44
C LYS A 163 8.66 -22.39 44.58
N GLU A 164 9.51 -21.38 44.75
CA GLU A 164 10.48 -21.32 45.86
C GLU A 164 9.75 -21.29 47.22
N ILE A 165 8.72 -20.45 47.35
CA ILE A 165 7.86 -20.41 48.56
C ILE A 165 7.16 -21.75 48.78
N ALA A 166 6.57 -22.34 47.73
CA ALA A 166 5.86 -23.61 47.83
C ALA A 166 6.78 -24.84 48.01
N GLN A 167 8.09 -24.71 47.80
CA GLN A 167 9.07 -25.78 48.09
C GLN A 167 9.60 -25.70 49.53
N ALA A 168 9.52 -24.51 50.15
CA ALA A 168 9.80 -24.34 51.57
C ALA A 168 8.70 -24.98 52.45
N ASP A 169 7.45 -25.00 51.98
CA ASP A 169 6.34 -25.69 52.63
C ASP A 169 6.25 -27.16 52.17
N ARG A 170 6.81 -28.06 52.99
CA ARG A 170 6.80 -29.52 52.76
C ARG A 170 5.69 -30.27 53.51
N SER A 171 4.72 -29.55 54.07
CA SER A 171 3.58 -30.17 54.75
C SER A 171 2.76 -31.03 53.79
N THR A 172 2.19 -32.14 54.29
CA THR A 172 1.31 -33.02 53.51
C THR A 172 0.07 -32.26 52.99
N GLU A 173 -0.46 -31.33 53.78
CA GLU A 173 -1.55 -30.43 53.39
C GLU A 173 -1.14 -29.47 52.26
N GLY A 174 0.07 -28.90 52.32
CA GLY A 174 0.62 -28.03 51.27
C GLY A 174 0.79 -28.75 49.92
N ILE A 175 1.19 -30.02 49.95
CA ILE A 175 1.31 -30.87 48.75
C ILE A 175 -0.08 -31.11 48.12
N ALA A 176 -1.07 -31.52 48.91
CA ALA A 176 -2.42 -31.77 48.43
C ALA A 176 -3.11 -30.50 47.88
N ALA A 177 -2.94 -29.36 48.55
CA ALA A 177 -3.46 -28.07 48.08
C ALA A 177 -2.86 -27.65 46.73
N ARG A 178 -1.57 -27.94 46.51
CA ARG A 178 -0.89 -27.66 45.24
C ARG A 178 -1.42 -28.49 44.09
N GLU A 179 -1.73 -29.76 44.32
CA GLU A 179 -2.33 -30.64 43.29
C GLU A 179 -3.72 -30.17 42.90
N ARG A 180 -4.59 -29.85 43.88
CA ARG A 180 -5.92 -29.27 43.62
C ARG A 180 -5.83 -27.99 42.78
N LYS A 181 -4.87 -27.11 43.09
CA LYS A 181 -4.64 -25.88 42.32
C LYS A 181 -4.18 -26.15 40.88
N LYS A 182 -3.33 -27.15 40.65
CA LYS A 182 -2.93 -27.55 39.28
C LYS A 182 -4.13 -28.01 38.47
N ILE A 183 -4.96 -28.87 39.04
CA ILE A 183 -6.17 -29.40 38.38
C ILE A 183 -7.13 -28.25 38.02
N ALA A 184 -7.37 -27.33 38.96
CA ALA A 184 -8.23 -26.17 38.73
C ALA A 184 -7.71 -25.26 37.59
N ILE A 185 -6.39 -25.05 37.49
CA ILE A 185 -5.78 -24.27 36.40
C ILE A 185 -6.00 -24.96 35.05
N VAL A 186 -5.79 -26.27 34.98
CA VAL A 186 -6.01 -27.04 33.74
C VAL A 186 -7.47 -26.97 33.29
N GLN A 187 -8.41 -27.16 34.22
CA GLN A 187 -9.83 -27.06 33.92
C GLN A 187 -10.20 -25.65 33.44
N ARG A 188 -9.71 -24.59 34.11
CA ARG A 188 -9.95 -23.21 33.68
C ARG A 188 -9.43 -22.95 32.27
N ASN A 189 -8.23 -23.42 31.95
CA ASN A 189 -7.66 -23.26 30.61
C ASN A 189 -8.49 -24.00 29.55
N ARG A 190 -9.03 -25.19 29.86
CA ARG A 190 -9.95 -25.92 28.95
C ARG A 190 -11.22 -25.12 28.70
N TRP A 191 -11.82 -24.54 29.74
CA TRP A 191 -13.01 -23.70 29.61
C TRP A 191 -12.74 -22.43 28.79
N GLN A 192 -11.62 -21.74 29.06
CA GLN A 192 -11.22 -20.56 28.29
C GLN A 192 -11.00 -20.90 26.81
N PHE A 193 -10.32 -22.02 26.53
CA PHE A 193 -10.13 -22.51 25.18
C PHE A 193 -11.47 -22.80 24.47
N LEU A 194 -12.36 -23.56 25.12
CA LEU A 194 -13.67 -23.88 24.57
C LEU A 194 -14.47 -22.60 24.28
N PHE A 195 -14.49 -21.66 25.22
CA PHE A 195 -15.15 -20.36 25.05
C PHE A 195 -14.59 -19.59 23.84
N THR A 196 -13.27 -19.57 23.65
CA THR A 196 -12.67 -18.90 22.48
C THR A 196 -13.05 -19.59 21.18
N VAL A 197 -13.05 -20.92 21.14
CA VAL A 197 -13.38 -21.70 19.94
C VAL A 197 -14.86 -21.63 19.57
N THR A 198 -15.77 -21.71 20.54
CA THR A 198 -17.22 -21.60 20.29
C THR A 198 -17.60 -20.24 19.72
N ASN A 199 -16.90 -19.18 20.15
CA ASN A 199 -17.12 -17.82 19.66
C ASN A 199 -16.38 -17.52 18.34
N ASN A 200 -15.40 -18.34 17.93
CA ASN A 200 -14.61 -18.14 16.73
C ASN A 200 -14.50 -19.44 15.91
N PRO A 201 -15.58 -19.85 15.21
CA PRO A 201 -15.66 -21.16 14.57
C PRO A 201 -14.63 -21.35 13.43
N SER A 202 -14.15 -20.27 12.82
CA SER A 202 -13.09 -20.31 11.80
C SER A 202 -11.74 -20.80 12.34
N LEU A 203 -11.50 -20.72 13.65
CA LEU A 203 -10.28 -21.23 14.28
C LEU A 203 -10.28 -22.75 14.46
N LEU A 204 -11.45 -23.40 14.34
CA LEU A 204 -11.56 -24.85 14.49
C LEU A 204 -10.87 -25.59 13.34
N SER A 205 -10.97 -25.07 12.12
CA SER A 205 -10.36 -25.67 10.93
C SER A 205 -8.87 -25.41 10.82
N SER A 206 -8.36 -24.29 11.36
CA SER A 206 -6.94 -23.94 11.40
C SER A 206 -6.22 -24.45 12.65
N ARG A 207 -6.91 -25.27 13.47
CA ARG A 207 -6.34 -25.85 14.68
C ARG A 207 -5.21 -26.80 14.34
N ILE A 208 -3.98 -26.36 14.56
CA ILE A 208 -2.82 -27.24 14.59
C ILE A 208 -2.85 -27.95 15.95
N LEU A 209 -2.99 -29.29 15.94
CA LEU A 209 -2.78 -30.08 17.15
C LEU A 209 -1.35 -29.80 17.65
N PRO A 210 -1.13 -29.66 18.97
CA PRO A 210 0.24 -29.54 19.47
C PRO A 210 1.06 -30.70 18.89
N PRO A 211 2.31 -30.46 18.46
CA PRO A 211 3.15 -31.53 17.95
C PRO A 211 3.13 -32.67 18.96
N PRO A 212 3.10 -33.94 18.52
CA PRO A 212 3.21 -35.06 19.43
C PRO A 212 4.42 -34.83 20.34
N PRO A 213 4.34 -35.17 21.63
CA PRO A 213 5.44 -34.97 22.55
C PRO A 213 6.74 -35.50 21.92
N LEU A 214 7.80 -34.68 21.96
CA LEU A 214 9.08 -34.98 21.31
C LEU A 214 9.66 -36.32 21.79
N TYR A 215 9.25 -36.78 22.97
CA TYR A 215 9.70 -38.00 23.58
C TYR A 215 8.55 -38.85 24.10
N ALA A 216 8.69 -40.16 24.01
CA ALA A 216 7.65 -41.12 24.42
C ALA A 216 7.31 -41.05 25.93
N TRP A 217 8.28 -40.68 26.78
CA TRP A 217 8.11 -40.60 28.24
C TRP A 217 7.29 -39.39 28.72
N ASP A 218 7.04 -38.38 27.87
CA ASP A 218 6.12 -37.28 28.21
C ASP A 218 4.65 -37.74 28.28
N LYS A 219 4.34 -38.96 27.82
CA LYS A 219 3.01 -39.57 27.96
C LYS A 219 2.75 -40.15 29.35
N GLU A 220 3.80 -40.46 30.12
CA GLU A 220 3.72 -41.27 31.34
C GLU A 220 3.54 -40.45 32.63
N GLY A 221 3.47 -39.11 32.54
CA GLY A 221 3.26 -38.24 33.71
C GLY A 221 1.81 -38.13 34.19
N GLY A 222 0.88 -38.90 33.61
CA GLY A 222 -0.46 -39.06 34.15
C GLY A 222 -0.44 -40.12 35.23
N PHE A 223 -0.65 -39.72 36.48
CA PHE A 223 -0.98 -40.59 37.63
C PHE A 223 -1.68 -41.88 37.17
N GLN A 224 -0.94 -42.99 37.17
CA GLN A 224 -1.52 -44.30 37.33
C GLN A 224 -1.72 -44.47 38.82
N ASP A 225 -2.97 -44.29 39.26
CA ASP A 225 -3.42 -44.76 40.56
C ASP A 225 -3.39 -46.29 40.53
N ASP A 226 -2.42 -46.88 41.23
CA ASP A 226 -2.52 -48.21 41.88
C ASP A 226 -2.30 -48.00 43.38
#